data_AF-A0A8J3NWJ4-F1
#
_entry.id   AF-A0A8J3NWJ4-F1
#
_cell.length_a   1.000
_cell.length_b   1.000
_cell.length_c   1.000
_cell.angle_alpha   90.00
_cell.angle_beta   90.00
_cell.angle_gamma   90.00
#
_symmetry.space_group_name_H-M   'P 1'
#
loop_
_entity.id
_entity.type
_entity.pdbx_description
1 polymer ?
#
loop_
_entity_poly.entity_id
_entity_poly.type
_entity_poly.pdbx_seq_one_letter_code
_entity_poly.pdbx_strand_id
1 'polypeptide(L)'
;MGRHAHASGDELLTDWRTDRLGAARRGDNPLVMAKLNSGYAVFGDTQHLPGYCVLLSDVDGADHLTDLSRTQRADFLADMGLLGEAVFAACNGFDPAFRRLNYEILGNSLHHLHAHIHPRYSWEAREFRDTPVWRYPNEVRFAEEHDTLVSPKAEEYDQLREAITAELARLA
;
A
#
# COMPACT_ATOMS: atom_id res chain seq x y z
N MET A 1 37.67 7.74 38.09
CA MET A 1 36.20 7.81 38.26
C MET A 1 35.75 9.03 37.45
N GLY A 2 34.88 8.98 36.45
CA GLY A 2 34.10 7.92 35.84
C GLY A 2 34.07 8.11 34.32
N ARG A 3 33.68 7.05 33.63
CA ARG A 3 33.71 6.91 32.17
C ARG A 3 32.60 7.76 31.56
N HIS A 4 32.96 8.62 30.60
CA HIS A 4 31.98 9.13 29.64
C HIS A 4 31.64 7.98 28.69
N ALA A 5 30.51 7.32 28.96
CA ALA A 5 29.87 6.47 27.97
C ALA A 5 29.16 7.40 26.98
N HIS A 6 29.80 7.65 25.85
CA HIS A 6 29.08 8.01 24.64
C HIS A 6 28.22 6.80 24.28
N ALA A 7 26.91 6.89 24.52
CA ALA A 7 25.98 5.96 23.93
C ALA A 7 25.97 6.24 22.42
N SER A 8 26.64 5.37 21.66
CA SER A 8 26.45 5.20 20.24
C SER A 8 25.05 4.65 20.02
N GLY A 9 24.16 5.51 19.54
CA GLY A 9 22.80 5.15 19.12
C GLY A 9 22.62 5.50 17.65
N ASP A 10 23.52 5.00 16.79
CA ASP A 10 23.20 4.81 15.39
C ASP A 10 22.45 3.48 15.32
N GLU A 11 21.21 3.47 15.83
CA GLU A 11 20.25 2.46 15.39
C GLU A 11 20.16 2.69 13.88
N LEU A 12 20.77 1.79 13.11
CA LEU A 12 20.59 1.72 11.68
C LEU A 12 19.08 1.72 11.43
N LEU A 13 18.51 2.89 11.13
CA LEU A 13 17.14 3.07 10.68
C LEU A 13 17.05 2.25 9.41
N THR A 14 16.67 0.99 9.59
CA THR A 14 16.48 0.04 8.53
C THR A 14 15.37 0.65 7.69
N ASP A 15 15.66 1.03 6.45
CA ASP A 15 14.66 1.59 5.53
C ASP A 15 13.44 0.68 5.60
N TRP A 16 12.30 1.23 6.01
CA TRP A 16 11.06 0.49 6.24
C TRP A 16 10.65 -0.32 5.00
N ARG A 17 11.12 0.06 3.82
CA ARG A 17 10.92 -0.66 2.56
C ARG A 17 11.59 -2.03 2.51
N THR A 18 12.64 -2.25 3.30
CA THR A 18 13.40 -3.53 3.36
C THR A 18 12.75 -4.58 4.25
N ASP A 19 11.95 -4.15 5.24
CA ASP A 19 11.16 -5.01 6.13
C ASP A 19 9.78 -4.38 6.33
N ARG A 20 8.94 -4.44 5.29
CA ARG A 20 7.64 -3.74 5.29
C ARG A 20 6.68 -4.25 6.35
N LEU A 21 6.64 -5.55 6.57
CA LEU A 21 5.77 -6.16 7.58
C LEU A 21 6.27 -5.85 8.99
N GLY A 22 7.56 -6.03 9.27
CA GLY A 22 8.09 -5.71 10.58
C GLY A 22 8.01 -4.21 10.88
N ALA A 23 8.27 -3.34 9.90
CA ALA A 23 8.08 -1.91 10.05
C ALA A 23 6.60 -1.55 10.30
N ALA A 24 5.65 -2.20 9.63
CA ALA A 24 4.22 -2.01 9.90
C ALA A 24 3.84 -2.44 11.33
N ARG A 25 4.40 -3.56 11.82
CA ARG A 25 4.19 -4.05 13.19
C ARG A 25 4.78 -3.12 14.26
N ARG A 26 5.94 -2.53 13.99
CA ARG A 26 6.61 -1.58 14.89
C ARG A 26 6.00 -0.17 14.84
N GLY A 27 5.26 0.14 13.77
CA GLY A 27 4.73 1.49 13.52
C GLY A 27 5.72 2.41 12.82
N ASP A 28 6.82 1.87 12.28
CA ASP A 28 7.89 2.62 11.62
C ASP A 28 7.58 2.89 10.14
N ASN A 29 6.62 2.18 9.55
CA ASN A 29 6.21 2.39 8.16
C ASN A 29 5.23 3.59 8.08
N PRO A 30 5.66 4.74 7.51
CA PRO A 30 4.85 5.96 7.50
C PRO A 30 3.63 5.87 6.58
N LEU A 31 3.56 4.85 5.71
CA LEU A 31 2.48 4.68 4.75
C LEU A 31 1.35 3.78 5.26
N VAL A 32 1.47 3.21 6.47
CA VAL A 32 0.38 2.43 7.08
C VAL A 32 -0.79 3.36 7.40
N MET A 33 -1.97 3.03 6.87
CA MET A 33 -3.21 3.77 7.11
C MET A 33 -3.98 3.16 8.29
N ALA A 34 -4.06 1.83 8.37
CA ALA A 34 -4.80 1.14 9.41
C ALA A 34 -4.31 -0.30 9.62
N LYS A 35 -4.46 -0.81 10.86
CA LYS A 35 -4.46 -2.25 11.15
C LYS A 35 -5.89 -2.78 10.93
N LEU A 36 -6.04 -3.77 10.07
CA LEU A 36 -7.28 -4.52 9.88
C LEU A 36 -7.17 -5.90 10.53
N ASN A 37 -8.22 -6.72 10.47
CA ASN A 37 -8.26 -8.03 11.11
C ASN A 37 -7.17 -8.97 10.57
N SER A 38 -7.00 -9.01 9.25
CA SER A 38 -6.08 -9.91 8.56
C SER A 38 -4.68 -9.33 8.33
N GLY A 39 -4.49 -8.03 8.55
CA GLY A 39 -3.35 -7.34 7.93
C GLY A 39 -3.21 -5.86 8.22
N TYR A 40 -2.38 -5.20 7.44
CA TYR A 40 -2.14 -3.77 7.44
C TYR A 40 -2.56 -3.19 6.08
N ALA A 41 -3.44 -2.18 6.10
CA ALA A 41 -3.73 -1.36 4.93
C ALA A 41 -2.64 -0.30 4.80
N VAL A 42 -1.93 -0.30 3.66
CA VAL A 42 -0.76 0.54 3.41
C VAL A 42 -0.97 1.31 2.11
N PHE A 43 -0.67 2.59 2.11
CA PHE A 43 -0.64 3.40 0.91
C PHE A 43 0.61 3.01 0.08
N GLY A 44 0.44 2.86 -1.24
CA GLY A 44 1.53 2.47 -2.13
C GLY A 44 2.68 3.48 -2.06
N ASP A 45 3.91 3.02 -2.30
CA ASP A 45 5.12 3.88 -2.33
C ASP A 45 5.27 4.68 -3.61
N THR A 46 4.54 4.30 -4.67
CA THR A 46 4.36 5.06 -5.90
C THR A 46 2.90 5.40 -6.13
N GLN A 47 2.64 6.57 -6.70
CA GLN A 47 1.30 7.06 -7.04
C GLN A 47 1.20 7.49 -8.52
N HIS A 48 1.93 6.81 -9.41
CA HIS A 48 1.75 6.98 -10.88
C HIS A 48 0.32 6.70 -11.33
N LEU A 49 -0.39 5.84 -10.58
CA LEU A 49 -1.85 5.76 -10.53
C LEU A 49 -2.24 6.14 -9.09
N PRO A 50 -2.68 7.39 -8.84
CA PRO A 50 -2.99 7.86 -7.49
C PRO A 50 -4.01 6.97 -6.78
N GLY A 51 -3.88 6.81 -5.46
CA GLY A 51 -4.75 5.96 -4.65
C GLY A 51 -4.36 4.49 -4.62
N TYR A 52 -3.21 4.12 -5.21
CA TYR A 52 -2.69 2.76 -5.13
C TYR A 52 -2.45 2.37 -3.67
N CYS A 53 -3.03 1.25 -3.25
CA CYS A 53 -2.90 0.71 -1.89
C CYS A 53 -2.51 -0.78 -1.91
N VAL A 54 -1.98 -1.24 -0.79
CA VAL A 54 -1.59 -2.63 -0.54
C VAL A 54 -2.18 -3.09 0.79
N LEU A 55 -2.79 -4.27 0.80
CA LEU A 55 -3.08 -5.01 2.03
C LEU A 55 -1.95 -6.01 2.26
N LEU A 56 -1.20 -5.84 3.35
CA LEU A 56 -0.17 -6.78 3.79
C LEU A 56 -0.76 -7.76 4.80
N SER A 57 -0.67 -9.07 4.56
CA SER A 57 -1.06 -10.08 5.55
C SER A 57 -0.23 -9.95 6.82
N ASP A 58 -0.85 -10.09 7.99
CA ASP A 58 -0.14 -10.11 9.29
C ASP A 58 0.18 -11.54 9.77
N VAL A 59 0.00 -12.55 8.91
CA VAL A 59 0.32 -13.94 9.22
C VAL A 59 1.75 -14.26 8.77
N ASP A 60 2.60 -14.67 9.72
CA ASP A 60 3.98 -15.05 9.44
C ASP A 60 4.08 -16.26 8.52
N GLY A 61 4.97 -16.18 7.53
CA GLY A 61 5.25 -17.27 6.59
C GLY A 61 4.11 -17.60 5.63
N ALA A 62 3.09 -16.75 5.54
CA ALA A 62 2.06 -16.88 4.52
C ALA A 62 2.55 -16.24 3.21
N ASP A 63 2.90 -17.06 2.22
CA ASP A 63 3.31 -16.58 0.90
C ASP A 63 2.12 -16.53 -0.07
N HIS A 64 1.13 -17.40 0.16
CA HIS A 64 -0.03 -17.59 -0.68
C HIS A 64 -1.32 -17.64 0.15
N LEU A 65 -2.47 -17.37 -0.49
CA LEU A 65 -3.79 -17.51 0.15
C LEU A 65 -3.99 -18.91 0.77
N THR A 66 -3.36 -19.94 0.18
CA THR A 66 -3.51 -21.33 0.63
C THR A 66 -2.81 -21.64 1.93
N ASP A 67 -1.86 -20.81 2.35
CA ASP A 67 -1.13 -20.97 3.61
C ASP A 67 -1.98 -20.51 4.80
N LEU A 68 -2.95 -19.64 4.53
CA LEU A 68 -3.97 -19.24 5.51
C LEU A 68 -4.99 -20.37 5.73
N SER A 69 -5.40 -20.52 6.99
CA SER A 69 -6.62 -21.29 7.32
C SER A 69 -7.83 -20.72 6.58
N ARG A 70 -8.90 -21.52 6.45
CA ARG A 70 -10.11 -21.06 5.73
C ARG A 70 -10.70 -19.78 6.32
N THR A 71 -10.68 -19.64 7.65
CA THR A 71 -11.17 -18.43 8.33
C THR A 71 -10.26 -17.24 8.03
N GLN A 72 -8.94 -17.36 8.25
CA GLN A 72 -7.98 -16.29 7.96
C GLN A 72 -8.02 -15.85 6.50
N ARG A 73 -8.22 -16.77 5.56
CA ARG A 73 -8.37 -16.46 4.13
C ARG A 73 -9.64 -15.68 3.85
N ALA A 74 -10.74 -16.03 4.50
CA ALA A 74 -12.00 -15.29 4.38
C ALA A 74 -11.83 -13.87 4.91
N ASP A 75 -11.19 -13.72 6.08
CA ASP A 75 -10.88 -12.41 6.67
C ASP A 75 -9.99 -11.58 5.75
N PHE A 76 -8.94 -12.17 5.16
CA PHE A 76 -8.05 -11.47 4.23
C PHE A 76 -8.75 -10.97 2.98
N LEU A 77 -9.62 -11.79 2.38
CA LEU A 77 -10.38 -11.38 1.20
C LEU A 77 -11.46 -10.35 1.55
N ALA A 78 -12.04 -10.42 2.75
CA ALA A 78 -12.99 -9.42 3.25
C ALA A 78 -12.30 -8.07 3.48
N ASP A 79 -11.15 -8.05 4.17
CA ASP A 79 -10.36 -6.84 4.41
C ASP A 79 -9.80 -6.25 3.10
N MET A 80 -9.46 -7.08 2.12
CA MET A 80 -9.09 -6.61 0.77
C MET A 80 -10.27 -5.90 0.09
N GLY A 81 -11.49 -6.43 0.24
CA GLY A 81 -12.71 -5.81 -0.25
C GLY A 81 -13.01 -4.49 0.46
N LEU A 82 -12.85 -4.45 1.79
CA LEU A 82 -13.02 -3.25 2.63
C LEU A 82 -12.07 -2.13 2.20
N LEU A 83 -10.78 -2.44 2.03
CA LEU A 83 -9.80 -1.51 1.50
C LEU A 83 -10.18 -1.04 0.09
N GLY A 84 -10.62 -1.96 -0.75
CA GLY A 84 -11.16 -1.66 -2.06
C GLY A 84 -12.32 -0.66 -2.05
N GLU A 85 -13.28 -0.82 -1.16
CA GLU A 85 -14.42 0.08 -1.01
C GLU A 85 -13.98 1.49 -0.59
N ALA A 86 -13.08 1.58 0.38
CA ALA A 86 -12.54 2.87 0.82
C ALA A 86 -11.76 3.58 -0.29
N VAL A 87 -10.90 2.85 -1.01
CA VAL A 87 -10.16 3.39 -2.17
C VAL A 87 -11.10 3.85 -3.26
N PHE A 88 -12.15 3.08 -3.56
CA PHE A 88 -13.15 3.45 -4.56
C PHE A 88 -13.83 4.77 -4.19
N ALA A 89 -14.32 4.88 -2.96
CA ALA A 89 -15.04 6.07 -2.49
C ALA A 89 -14.16 7.32 -2.55
N ALA A 90 -12.95 7.26 -2.00
CA ALA A 90 -12.01 8.37 -2.00
C ALA A 90 -11.59 8.78 -3.41
N CYS A 91 -11.16 7.83 -4.26
CA CYS A 91 -10.69 8.14 -5.62
C CYS A 91 -11.81 8.70 -6.51
N ASN A 92 -13.03 8.21 -6.36
CA ASN A 92 -14.19 8.71 -7.10
C ASN A 92 -14.53 10.18 -6.75
N GLY A 93 -14.30 10.59 -5.50
CA GLY A 93 -14.44 11.99 -5.08
C GLY A 93 -13.23 12.87 -5.46
N PHE A 94 -12.04 12.27 -5.53
CA PHE A 94 -10.78 12.98 -5.73
C PHE A 94 -10.49 13.34 -7.19
N ASP A 95 -10.74 12.43 -8.13
CA ASP A 95 -10.48 12.64 -9.56
C ASP A 95 -11.68 12.19 -10.42
N PRO A 96 -12.33 13.10 -11.18
CA PRO A 96 -13.46 12.75 -12.04
C PRO A 96 -13.09 11.79 -13.19
N ALA A 97 -11.80 11.58 -13.45
CA ALA A 97 -11.33 10.60 -14.42
C ALA A 97 -11.30 9.17 -13.87
N PHE A 98 -11.53 8.95 -12.57
CA PHE A 98 -11.58 7.62 -11.96
C PHE A 98 -12.63 6.73 -12.66
N ARG A 99 -12.26 5.47 -12.93
CA ARG A 99 -13.11 4.53 -13.68
C ARG A 99 -13.50 3.30 -12.89
N ARG A 100 -12.51 2.66 -12.26
CA ARG A 100 -12.63 1.35 -11.60
C ARG A 100 -11.39 1.03 -10.77
N LEU A 101 -11.46 -0.09 -10.06
CA LEU A 101 -10.32 -0.73 -9.42
C LEU A 101 -9.88 -2.00 -10.15
N ASN A 102 -8.61 -2.34 -9.99
CA ASN A 102 -8.04 -3.68 -10.21
C ASN A 102 -7.54 -4.22 -8.86
N TYR A 103 -7.79 -5.51 -8.62
CA TYR A 103 -7.33 -6.23 -7.44
C TYR A 103 -6.37 -7.32 -7.90
N GLU A 104 -5.15 -7.32 -7.37
CA GLU A 104 -4.12 -8.28 -7.78
C GLU A 104 -3.47 -8.92 -6.55
N ILE A 105 -3.40 -10.26 -6.53
CA ILE A 105 -2.59 -11.03 -5.58
C ILE A 105 -1.58 -11.79 -6.44
N LEU A 106 -0.31 -11.39 -6.38
CA LEU A 106 0.74 -11.89 -7.28
C LEU A 106 1.80 -12.69 -6.51
N GLY A 107 2.75 -12.01 -5.85
CA GLY A 107 3.77 -12.64 -4.99
C GLY A 107 5.07 -13.06 -5.69
N ASN A 108 5.24 -12.83 -7.00
CA ASN A 108 6.45 -13.28 -7.73
C ASN A 108 7.75 -12.59 -7.29
N SER A 109 7.70 -11.33 -6.85
CA SER A 109 8.90 -10.54 -6.51
C SER A 109 9.13 -10.38 -5.02
N LEU A 110 8.07 -10.48 -4.22
CA LEU A 110 8.12 -10.41 -2.76
C LEU A 110 7.30 -11.59 -2.23
N HIS A 111 7.99 -12.53 -1.60
CA HIS A 111 7.39 -13.74 -1.05
C HIS A 111 6.84 -13.41 0.34
N HIS A 112 5.61 -12.92 0.34
CA HIS A 112 4.74 -12.71 1.49
C HIS A 112 3.36 -12.36 0.95
N LEU A 113 2.27 -12.83 1.54
CA LEU A 113 0.93 -12.61 1.02
C LEU A 113 0.56 -11.12 1.13
N HIS A 114 0.31 -10.51 -0.03
CA HIS A 114 -0.19 -9.15 -0.13
C HIS A 114 -1.13 -9.00 -1.32
N ALA A 115 -2.09 -8.08 -1.20
CA ALA A 115 -3.02 -7.72 -2.26
C ALA A 115 -2.83 -6.27 -2.67
N HIS A 116 -2.81 -6.02 -3.97
CA HIS A 116 -2.73 -4.70 -4.57
C HIS A 116 -4.11 -4.21 -4.97
N ILE A 117 -4.42 -2.95 -4.67
CA ILE A 117 -5.64 -2.25 -5.10
C ILE A 117 -5.19 -1.07 -5.96
N HIS A 118 -5.43 -1.17 -7.26
CA HIS A 118 -5.02 -0.16 -8.23
C HIS A 118 -6.23 0.60 -8.79
N PRO A 119 -6.37 1.90 -8.51
CA PRO A 119 -7.24 2.80 -9.25
C PRO A 119 -6.85 2.91 -10.72
N ARG A 120 -7.87 2.92 -11.58
CA ARG A 120 -7.74 3.07 -13.04
C ARG A 120 -8.46 4.33 -13.49
N TYR A 121 -7.88 5.04 -14.44
CA TYR A 121 -8.28 6.38 -14.85
C TYR A 121 -8.48 6.52 -16.36
N SER A 122 -9.35 7.45 -16.76
CA SER A 122 -9.64 7.71 -18.17
C SER A 122 -8.55 8.49 -18.90
N TRP A 123 -7.63 9.13 -18.17
CA TRP A 123 -6.45 9.80 -18.72
C TRP A 123 -5.29 8.83 -19.03
N GLU A 124 -5.30 7.59 -18.53
CA GLU A 124 -4.25 6.60 -18.81
C GLU A 124 -4.08 6.39 -20.32
N ALA A 125 -2.86 6.31 -20.84
CA ALA A 125 -2.65 5.96 -22.24
C ALA A 125 -3.28 4.60 -22.55
N ARG A 126 -3.97 4.48 -23.69
CA ARG A 126 -4.79 3.30 -24.01
C ARG A 126 -4.01 1.98 -23.95
N GLU A 127 -2.75 2.01 -24.37
CA GLU A 127 -1.87 0.84 -24.36
C GLU A 127 -1.63 0.24 -22.97
N PHE A 128 -1.71 1.07 -21.92
CA PHE A 128 -1.60 0.61 -20.54
C PHE A 128 -2.97 0.41 -19.89
N ARG A 129 -3.94 1.27 -20.22
CA ARG A 129 -5.31 1.27 -19.67
C ARG A 129 -6.00 -0.10 -19.79
N ASP A 130 -5.78 -0.79 -20.91
CA ASP A 130 -6.42 -2.07 -21.22
C ASP A 130 -5.56 -3.28 -20.77
N THR A 131 -4.49 -3.06 -20.00
CA THR A 131 -3.55 -4.10 -19.55
C THR A 131 -3.31 -4.04 -18.03
N PRO A 132 -2.69 -5.08 -17.43
CA PRO A 132 -2.27 -5.03 -16.03
C PRO A 132 -1.29 -3.89 -15.75
N VAL A 133 -1.33 -3.34 -14.54
CA VAL A 133 -0.55 -2.15 -14.15
C VAL A 133 0.96 -2.37 -14.27
N TRP A 134 1.44 -3.59 -14.09
CA TRP A 134 2.87 -3.89 -14.21
C TRP A 134 3.43 -3.79 -15.64
N ARG A 135 2.60 -3.54 -16.66
CA ARG A 135 3.01 -3.27 -18.04
C ARG A 135 3.50 -1.84 -18.27
N TYR A 136 3.20 -0.92 -17.35
CA TYR A 136 3.87 0.38 -17.33
C TYR A 136 5.38 0.18 -17.16
N PRO A 137 6.23 0.93 -17.89
CA PRO A 137 7.68 0.88 -17.70
C PRO A 137 8.07 1.18 -16.25
N ASN A 138 9.13 0.54 -15.76
CA ASN A 138 9.60 0.77 -14.39
C ASN A 138 10.02 2.24 -14.19
N GLU A 139 10.56 2.88 -15.23
CA GLU A 139 10.96 4.29 -15.23
C GLU A 139 9.76 5.21 -15.02
N VAL A 140 8.55 4.78 -15.40
CA VAL A 140 7.30 5.50 -15.11
C VAL A 140 6.81 5.13 -13.73
N ARG A 141 6.68 3.83 -13.42
CA ARG A 141 6.12 3.38 -12.13
C ARG A 141 6.93 3.88 -10.93
N PHE A 142 8.24 4.03 -11.06
CA PHE A 142 9.14 4.41 -9.98
C PHE A 142 9.83 5.75 -10.24
N ALA A 143 9.26 6.60 -11.10
CA ALA A 143 9.73 7.96 -11.27
C ALA A 143 9.60 8.74 -9.95
N GLU A 144 10.57 9.60 -9.63
CA GLU A 144 10.55 10.44 -8.42
C GLU A 144 9.31 11.33 -8.34
N GLU A 145 8.80 11.80 -9.48
CA GLU A 145 7.54 12.57 -9.57
C GLU A 145 6.29 11.78 -9.12
N HIS A 146 6.41 10.46 -9.00
CA HIS A 146 5.38 9.56 -8.51
C HIS A 146 5.71 8.95 -7.16
N ASP A 147 6.88 9.23 -6.57
CA ASP A 147 7.17 8.79 -5.21
C ASP A 147 6.19 9.44 -4.24
N THR A 148 5.66 8.64 -3.32
CA THR A 148 4.61 9.07 -2.41
C THR A 148 5.05 10.16 -1.44
N LEU A 149 6.32 10.12 -1.01
CA LEU A 149 6.84 10.95 0.07
C LEU A 149 7.68 12.13 -0.44
N VAL A 150 8.36 11.98 -1.57
CA VAL A 150 9.30 13.02 -2.06
C VAL A 150 8.86 13.72 -3.34
N SER A 151 7.80 13.24 -4.00
CA SER A 151 7.26 13.91 -5.18
C SER A 151 6.84 15.35 -4.87
N PRO A 152 6.92 16.28 -5.84
CA PRO A 152 6.26 17.58 -5.76
C PRO A 152 4.75 17.51 -5.48
N LYS A 153 4.12 16.35 -5.70
CA LYS A 153 2.70 16.08 -5.42
C LYS A 153 2.45 15.36 -4.08
N ALA A 154 3.47 15.22 -3.23
CA ALA A 154 3.35 14.48 -1.97
C ALA A 154 2.18 14.98 -1.10
N GLU A 155 1.94 16.29 -1.04
CA GLU A 155 0.81 16.86 -0.29
C GLU A 155 -0.55 16.42 -0.86
N GLU A 156 -0.70 16.35 -2.18
CA GLU A 156 -1.92 15.84 -2.83
C GLU A 156 -2.11 14.34 -2.55
N TYR A 157 -1.02 13.58 -2.56
CA TYR A 157 -1.03 12.15 -2.22
C TYR A 157 -1.38 11.91 -0.75
N ASP A 158 -0.90 12.76 0.15
CA ASP A 158 -1.26 12.70 1.58
C ASP A 158 -2.74 13.00 1.80
N GLN A 159 -3.30 14.00 1.13
CA GLN A 159 -4.74 14.28 1.19
C GLN A 159 -5.58 13.08 0.73
N LEU A 160 -5.16 12.43 -0.37
CA LEU A 160 -5.83 11.22 -0.85
C LEU A 160 -5.68 10.05 0.13
N ARG A 161 -4.49 9.86 0.71
CA ARG A 161 -4.23 8.85 1.76
C ARG A 161 -5.11 9.09 2.98
N GLU A 162 -5.25 10.32 3.43
CA GLU A 162 -6.13 10.70 4.54
C GLU A 162 -7.60 10.43 4.22
N ALA A 163 -8.06 10.75 3.00
CA ALA A 163 -9.41 10.46 2.56
C ALA A 163 -9.71 8.95 2.55
N ILE A 164 -8.78 8.13 2.04
CA ILE A 164 -8.90 6.65 2.08
C ILE A 164 -8.91 6.15 3.52
N THR A 165 -8.06 6.70 4.38
CA THR A 165 -8.00 6.35 5.81
C THR A 165 -9.32 6.67 6.52
N ALA A 166 -9.92 7.82 6.22
CA ALA A 166 -11.21 8.22 6.76
C ALA A 166 -12.35 7.29 6.30
N GLU A 167 -12.37 6.91 5.01
CA GLU A 167 -13.35 5.95 4.49
C GLU A 167 -13.18 4.56 5.10
N LEU A 168 -11.95 4.08 5.28
CA LEU A 168 -11.67 2.84 6.00
C LEU A 168 -12.23 2.87 7.42
N ALA A 169 -11.96 3.95 8.16
CA ALA A 169 -12.45 4.12 9.53
C ALA A 169 -13.97 4.24 9.62
N ARG A 170 -14.64 4.67 8.55
CA ARG A 170 -16.11 4.74 8.48
C ARG A 170 -16.75 3.37 8.23
N LEU A 171 -16.04 2.48 7.54
CA LEU A 171 -16.56 1.16 7.14
C LEU A 171 -16.27 0.05 8.15
N ALA A 172 -15.21 0.21 8.97
CA ALA A 172 -14.81 -0.72 10.03
C ALA A 172 -15.63 -0.51 11.33
#